data_AF-A0A9E3DTK6-F1
#
_entry.id   AF-A0A9E3DTK6-F1
#
_cell.length_a   1.000
_cell.length_b   1.000
_cell.length_c   1.000
_cell.angle_alpha   90.00
_cell.angle_beta   90.00
_cell.angle_gamma   90.00
#
_symmetry.space_group_name_H-M   'P 1'
#
loop_
_entity.id
_entity.type
_entity.pdbx_description
1 polymer ?
#
loop_
_entity_poly.entity_id
_entity_poly.type
_entity_poly.pdbx_seq_one_letter_code
_entity_poly.pdbx_strand_id
1 'polypeptide(L)'
;MTGQLSPSGEIKRNRRWFLRRGALAFPFILALARARAAERVGSVEDLTGEAFAELESVRRTLDRAAPVFLSEEVMTGLGARLAMRLGRN
;
A
#
# COMPACT_ATOMS: atom_id res chain seq x y z
N MET A 1 -30.17 33.09 -54.63
CA MET A 1 -30.20 32.05 -53.57
C MET A 1 -29.18 30.98 -53.92
N THR A 2 -27.99 31.02 -53.30
CA THR A 2 -27.07 29.87 -53.28
C THR A 2 -26.31 29.94 -51.95
N GLY A 3 -26.54 28.93 -51.13
CA GLY A 3 -26.22 28.93 -49.70
C GLY A 3 -24.73 28.70 -49.41
N GLN A 4 -24.30 29.34 -48.33
CA GLN A 4 -23.22 28.85 -47.47
C GLN A 4 -23.53 27.43 -46.99
N LEU A 5 -22.49 26.63 -46.74
CA LEU A 5 -22.26 25.88 -45.50
C LEU A 5 -20.98 25.03 -45.64
N SER A 6 -19.91 25.49 -45.00
CA SER A 6 -18.85 24.64 -44.45
C SER A 6 -18.99 24.80 -42.94
N PRO A 7 -19.05 23.73 -42.14
CA PRO A 7 -17.80 23.11 -41.69
C PRO A 7 -17.92 21.60 -41.42
N SER A 8 -16.95 20.80 -41.85
CA SER A 8 -16.72 19.49 -41.23
C SER A 8 -15.27 19.42 -40.79
N GLY A 9 -15.03 19.88 -39.56
CA GLY A 9 -13.77 19.69 -38.87
C GLY A 9 -13.58 18.21 -38.59
N GLU A 10 -12.84 17.53 -39.47
CA GLU A 10 -12.31 16.21 -39.18
C GLU A 10 -11.28 16.31 -38.06
N ILE A 11 -11.73 16.17 -36.81
CA ILE A 11 -10.85 15.94 -35.67
C ILE A 11 -10.29 14.52 -35.83
N LYS A 12 -9.21 14.40 -36.59
CA LYS A 12 -8.38 13.19 -36.70
C LYS A 12 -7.72 12.96 -35.34
N ARG A 13 -8.47 12.35 -34.41
CA ARG A 13 -8.03 11.99 -33.06
C ARG A 13 -6.88 11.01 -33.15
N ASN A 14 -5.67 11.56 -33.03
CA ASN A 14 -4.40 10.86 -33.07
C ASN A 14 -4.24 9.98 -31.83
N ARG A 15 -4.82 8.76 -31.86
CA ARG A 15 -4.74 7.73 -30.80
C ARG A 15 -3.31 7.42 -30.35
N ARG A 16 -2.31 7.58 -31.23
CA ARG A 16 -0.89 7.32 -30.95
C ARG A 16 -0.24 8.30 -29.98
N TRP A 17 -0.84 9.48 -29.77
CA TRP A 17 -0.28 10.49 -28.89
C TRP A 17 -0.60 10.24 -27.41
N PHE A 18 -1.77 9.67 -27.10
CA PHE A 18 -2.16 9.33 -25.72
C PHE A 18 -1.33 8.18 -25.13
N LEU A 19 -0.91 7.22 -25.96
CA LEU A 19 -0.11 6.08 -25.51
C LEU A 19 1.34 6.46 -25.13
N ARG A 20 1.89 7.54 -25.71
CA ARG A 20 3.25 8.03 -25.35
C ARG A 20 3.28 8.92 -24.11
N ARG A 21 2.13 9.44 -23.66
CA ARG A 21 2.03 10.27 -22.44
C ARG A 21 1.54 9.51 -21.20
N GLY A 22 0.97 8.31 -21.34
CA GLY A 22 0.56 7.48 -20.21
C GLY A 22 1.70 6.75 -19.47
N ALA A 23 2.89 6.67 -20.08
CA ALA A 23 4.02 5.87 -19.56
C ALA A 23 4.69 6.46 -18.30
N LEU A 24 4.38 7.70 -17.92
CA LEU A 24 4.97 8.37 -16.75
C LEU A 24 4.16 8.23 -15.46
N ALA A 25 2.92 7.71 -15.50
CA ALA A 25 2.09 7.55 -14.30
C ALA A 25 2.19 6.15 -13.67
N PHE A 26 2.78 5.18 -14.36
CA PHE A 26 2.85 3.79 -13.91
C PHE A 26 3.60 3.56 -12.58
N PRO A 27 4.71 4.25 -12.25
CA PRO A 27 5.38 4.01 -10.97
C PRO A 27 4.58 4.52 -9.76
N PHE A 28 3.63 5.45 -9.95
CA PHE A 28 2.89 6.05 -8.85
C PHE A 28 1.74 5.16 -8.34
N ILE A 29 1.18 4.31 -9.20
CA ILE A 29 0.07 3.41 -8.83
C ILE A 29 0.55 2.25 -7.93
N LEU A 30 1.81 1.80 -8.10
CA LEU A 30 2.40 0.74 -7.26
C LEU A 30 2.76 1.24 -5.85
N ALA A 31 3.06 2.54 -5.68
CA ALA A 31 3.36 3.12 -4.37
C ALA A 31 2.12 3.27 -3.48
N LEU A 32 0.93 3.46 -4.07
CA LEU A 32 -0.30 3.69 -3.32
C LEU A 32 -0.97 2.40 -2.81
N ALA A 33 -0.53 1.23 -3.29
CA ALA A 33 -1.14 -0.06 -2.95
C ALA A 33 -0.73 -0.61 -1.57
N ARG A 34 0.35 -0.10 -0.96
CA ARG A 34 0.99 -0.73 0.21
C ARG A 34 0.39 -0.33 1.57
N ALA A 35 -0.67 0.46 1.56
CA ALA A 35 -1.40 0.84 2.76
C ALA A 35 -2.76 0.14 2.81
N ARG A 36 -2.79 -1.19 2.64
CA ARG A 36 -3.93 -1.94 3.18
C ARG A 36 -3.76 -1.91 4.69
N ALA A 37 -4.58 -1.11 5.35
CA ALA A 37 -4.67 -1.04 6.78
C ALA A 37 -5.05 -2.43 7.31
N ALA A 38 -4.03 -3.25 7.59
CA ALA A 38 -4.23 -4.51 8.26
C ALA A 38 -4.93 -4.21 9.58
N GLU A 39 -6.02 -4.94 9.87
CA GLU A 39 -6.82 -4.68 11.05
C GLU A 39 -5.94 -4.87 12.29
N ARG A 40 -5.93 -3.88 13.19
CA ARG A 40 -5.23 -4.03 14.46
C ARG A 40 -5.93 -5.10 15.30
N VAL A 41 -5.23 -6.19 15.55
CA VAL A 41 -5.74 -7.30 16.37
C VAL A 41 -5.27 -7.22 17.81
N GLY A 42 -4.24 -6.43 18.11
CA GLY A 42 -3.70 -6.37 19.45
C GLY A 42 -2.57 -5.35 19.65
N SER A 43 -1.81 -5.59 20.72
CA SER A 43 -0.59 -4.84 21.04
C SER A 43 0.40 -5.69 21.82
N VAL A 44 1.68 -5.35 21.69
CA VAL A 44 2.76 -5.85 22.54
C VAL A 44 2.59 -5.28 23.95
N GLU A 45 2.49 -6.15 24.95
CA GLU A 45 2.43 -5.72 26.35
C GLU A 45 3.82 -5.62 26.98
N ASP A 46 4.68 -6.59 26.65
CA ASP A 46 6.05 -6.67 27.14
C ASP A 46 6.97 -7.31 26.12
N LEU A 47 8.24 -6.90 26.14
CA LEU A 47 9.27 -7.37 25.22
C LEU A 47 10.62 -7.41 25.94
N THR A 48 11.29 -8.56 25.86
CA THR A 48 12.69 -8.74 26.24
C THR A 48 13.46 -9.23 25.02
N GLY A 49 14.53 -8.54 24.63
CA GLY A 49 15.28 -8.82 23.41
C GLY A 49 14.61 -8.20 22.17
N GLU A 50 14.86 -8.78 21.00
CA GLU A 50 14.38 -8.24 19.72
C GLU A 50 13.14 -9.00 19.21
N ALA A 51 12.17 -8.26 18.69
CA ALA A 51 11.01 -8.81 18.02
C ALA A 51 10.69 -8.03 16.74
N PHE A 52 10.12 -8.73 15.76
CA PHE A 52 9.81 -8.20 14.45
C PHE A 52 8.44 -8.69 13.99
N ALA A 53 7.72 -7.84 13.27
CA ALA A 53 6.52 -8.21 12.54
C ALA A 53 6.78 -8.05 11.05
N GLU A 54 6.31 -9.01 10.26
CA GLU A 54 6.37 -8.95 8.80
C GLU A 54 4.97 -9.02 8.20
N LEU A 55 4.67 -8.07 7.32
CA LEU A 55 3.43 -8.03 6.54
C LEU A 55 3.77 -7.76 5.08
N GLU A 56 3.33 -8.61 4.16
CA GLU A 56 3.57 -8.44 2.72
C GLU A 56 5.06 -8.12 2.41
N SER A 57 5.98 -8.85 3.03
CA SER A 57 7.43 -8.66 2.92
C SER A 57 7.96 -7.31 3.39
N VAL A 58 7.19 -6.59 4.21
CA VAL A 58 7.66 -5.42 4.97
C VAL A 58 7.94 -5.85 6.39
N ARG A 59 9.22 -5.83 6.77
CA ARG A 59 9.65 -6.10 8.14
C ARG A 59 9.65 -4.82 8.98
N ARG A 60 9.07 -4.92 10.17
CA ARG A 60 8.92 -3.87 11.17
C ARG A 60 9.48 -4.35 12.51
N THR A 61 10.26 -3.53 13.20
CA THR A 61 10.64 -3.80 14.58
C THR A 61 9.43 -3.61 15.50
N LEU A 62 9.26 -4.53 16.45
CA LEU A 62 8.24 -4.42 17.49
C LEU A 62 8.88 -3.88 18.76
N ASP A 63 8.27 -2.84 19.31
CA ASP A 63 8.59 -2.28 20.63
C ASP A 63 7.42 -2.50 21.59
N ARG A 64 7.62 -2.19 22.87
CA ARG A 64 6.56 -2.21 23.86
C ARG A 64 5.40 -1.30 23.44
N ALA A 65 4.16 -1.75 23.63
CA ALA A 65 2.93 -1.10 23.18
C ALA A 65 2.77 -0.97 21.65
N ALA A 66 3.68 -1.52 20.84
CA ALA A 66 3.51 -1.53 19.40
C ALA A 66 2.23 -2.30 19.01
N PRO A 67 1.47 -1.83 18.02
CA PRO A 67 0.30 -2.56 17.53
C PRO A 67 0.73 -3.87 16.87
N VAL A 68 -0.13 -4.87 16.94
CA VAL A 68 -0.03 -6.12 16.17
C VAL A 68 -1.21 -6.16 15.21
N PHE A 69 -0.95 -6.46 13.96
CA PHE A 69 -1.94 -6.45 12.89
C PHE A 69 -2.28 -7.86 12.44
N LEU A 70 -3.50 -8.02 11.92
CA LEU A 70 -3.95 -9.28 11.33
C LEU A 70 -3.03 -9.66 10.16
N SER A 71 -2.72 -10.95 10.05
CA SER A 71 -1.87 -11.50 8.98
C SER A 71 -0.39 -11.09 9.03
N GLU A 72 0.05 -10.43 10.11
CA GLU A 72 1.48 -10.29 10.38
C GLU A 72 2.09 -11.62 10.85
N GLU A 73 3.26 -11.93 10.33
CA GLU A 73 4.13 -12.95 10.91
C GLU A 73 5.01 -12.30 11.97
N VAL A 74 4.99 -12.84 13.19
CA VAL A 74 5.75 -12.32 14.31
C VAL A 74 6.95 -13.23 14.59
N MET A 75 8.13 -12.64 14.58
CA MET A 75 9.41 -13.32 14.78
C MET A 75 10.12 -12.73 16.00
N THR A 76 10.82 -13.57 16.75
CA THR A 76 11.63 -13.16 17.89
C THR A 76 13.09 -13.52 17.66
N GLY A 77 14.00 -12.69 18.17
CA GLY A 77 15.42 -13.01 18.23
C GLY A 77 15.73 -14.20 19.13
N LEU A 78 16.98 -14.67 19.08
CA LEU A 78 17.45 -15.75 19.95
C LEU A 78 17.37 -15.33 21.42
N GLY A 79 16.72 -16.15 22.25
CA GLY A 79 16.52 -15.87 23.68
C GLY A 79 15.54 -14.72 23.98
N ALA A 80 14.91 -14.14 22.96
CA ALA A 80 13.92 -13.08 23.15
C ALA A 80 12.58 -13.63 23.64
N ARG A 81 11.81 -12.79 24.34
CA ARG A 81 10.47 -13.08 24.84
C ARG A 81 9.55 -11.94 24.48
N LEU A 82 8.38 -12.29 23.97
CA LEU A 82 7.36 -11.32 23.55
C LEU A 82 6.03 -11.70 24.19
N ALA A 83 5.43 -10.75 24.91
CA ALA A 83 4.06 -10.85 25.43
C ALA A 83 3.14 -9.97 24.59
N MET A 84 2.02 -10.53 24.13
CA MET A 84 1.04 -9.82 23.31
C MET A 84 -0.35 -9.98 23.90
N ARG A 85 -1.11 -8.89 23.87
CA ARG A 85 -2.55 -8.92 24.11
C ARG A 85 -3.29 -8.79 22.80
N LEU A 86 -4.12 -9.78 22.53
CA LEU A 86 -4.96 -9.88 21.35
C LEU A 86 -6.42 -9.59 21.71
N GLY A 87 -7.18 -9.06 20.76
CA GLY A 87 -8.56 -8.61 20.94
C GLY A 87 -8.67 -7.12 21.25
N ARG A 88 -9.92 -6.65 21.28
CA ARG A 88 -10.30 -5.31 21.77
C ARG A 88 -10.89 -5.50 23.17
N ASN A 89 -10.57 -4.59 24.10
CA ASN A 89 -11.35 -4.46 25.34
C ASN A 89 -12.78 -4.02 25.01
#